data_AF-A0A4U9UVR7-F1
#
_entry.id   AF-A0A4U9UVR7-F1
#
_cell.length_a   1.000
_cell.length_b   1.000
_cell.length_c   1.000
_cell.angle_alpha   90.00
_cell.angle_beta   90.00
_cell.angle_gamma   90.00
#
_symmetry.space_group_name_H-M   'P 1'
#
loop_
_entity.id
_entity.type
_entity.pdbx_description
1 polymer ?
#
loop_
_entity_poly.entity_id
_entity_poly.type
_entity_poly.pdbx_seq_one_letter_code
_entity_poly.pdbx_strand_id
1 'polypeptide(L)'
;MGGGTKAPESYPTKTTTDAHSGSKAALLETKLTGSFGALFKKPIAAGNLFIGSFDTGPVLTDPLAATHFGLPFNQIPVALEGYYKYTPGATVTDKDLKPVDIKDSCDIYAVFYNRKQLMDSEPDPKKKKSFLTGHNILTDRSIVAIARLDDGSATAGDGFVKFVLPFKYTAPVDAAAVTNLDYSIAIVMSSSKYGDNFIGAVGSKLIVDDLKIVTKK
;
A
#
# COMPACT_ATOMS: atom_id res chain seq x y z
N MET A 1 -13.32 -13.94 -17.86
CA MET A 1 -11.85 -14.08 -17.77
C MET A 1 -11.26 -12.69 -17.88
N GLY A 2 -10.50 -12.25 -16.86
CA GLY A 2 -9.89 -10.92 -16.82
C GLY A 2 -8.92 -10.71 -17.99
N GLY A 3 -8.88 -9.50 -18.55
CA GLY A 3 -8.21 -9.19 -19.82
C GLY A 3 -6.68 -9.19 -19.81
N GLY A 4 -6.04 -9.84 -18.84
CA GLY A 4 -4.57 -9.96 -18.75
C GLY A 4 -4.07 -11.23 -19.44
N THR A 5 -2.90 -11.15 -20.09
CA THR A 5 -2.14 -12.34 -20.49
C THR A 5 -1.69 -13.10 -19.24
N LYS A 6 -1.58 -14.44 -19.27
CA LYS A 6 -1.12 -15.25 -18.11
C LYS A 6 0.34 -15.03 -17.71
N ALA A 7 1.09 -14.20 -18.45
CA ALA A 7 2.50 -13.91 -18.19
C ALA A 7 2.67 -13.04 -16.91
N PRO A 8 3.60 -13.36 -16.00
CA PRO A 8 3.83 -12.60 -14.76
C PRO A 8 3.99 -11.07 -14.97
N GLU A 9 4.55 -10.67 -16.10
CA GLU A 9 4.83 -9.29 -16.49
C GLU A 9 3.55 -8.48 -16.72
N SER A 10 2.43 -9.18 -16.97
CA SER A 10 1.09 -8.60 -17.17
C SER A 10 0.44 -8.16 -15.86
N TYR A 11 0.94 -8.61 -14.71
CA TYR A 11 0.38 -8.25 -13.41
C TYR A 11 0.79 -6.83 -12.99
N PRO A 12 -0.04 -6.14 -12.17
CA PRO A 12 0.30 -4.84 -11.61
C PRO A 12 1.53 -4.86 -10.69
N THR A 13 1.82 -6.00 -10.05
CA THR A 13 2.95 -6.16 -9.14
C THR A 13 3.87 -7.27 -9.64
N LYS A 14 5.14 -6.94 -9.86
CA LYS A 14 6.16 -7.83 -10.43
C LYS A 14 7.56 -7.44 -9.96
N THR A 15 8.58 -8.13 -10.46
CA THR A 15 9.99 -7.78 -10.23
C THR A 15 10.60 -7.10 -11.46
N THR A 16 11.64 -6.30 -11.25
CA THR A 16 12.45 -5.66 -12.30
C THR A 16 13.94 -5.89 -12.02
N THR A 17 14.80 -5.76 -13.03
CA THR A 17 16.26 -5.71 -12.88
C THR A 17 16.81 -4.30 -12.70
N ASP A 18 15.99 -3.26 -12.88
CA ASP A 18 16.31 -1.88 -12.45
C ASP A 18 16.22 -1.82 -10.93
N ALA A 19 17.35 -2.01 -10.25
CA ALA A 19 17.44 -2.17 -8.80
C ALA A 19 18.49 -1.20 -8.23
N HIS A 20 18.24 -0.70 -7.02
CA HIS A 20 19.19 0.13 -6.29
C HIS A 20 20.32 -0.74 -5.72
N SER A 21 19.98 -1.91 -5.19
CA SER A 21 20.94 -2.90 -4.72
C SER A 21 20.59 -4.31 -5.21
N GLY A 22 21.55 -5.22 -5.17
CA GLY A 22 21.35 -6.59 -5.65
C GLY A 22 21.05 -6.67 -7.15
N SER A 23 20.19 -7.63 -7.54
CA SER A 23 19.85 -7.90 -8.96
C SER A 23 18.37 -7.72 -9.29
N LYS A 24 17.52 -7.43 -8.29
CA LYS A 24 16.07 -7.32 -8.44
C LYS A 24 15.49 -6.30 -7.46
N ALA A 25 14.47 -5.57 -7.91
CA ALA A 25 13.62 -4.71 -7.08
C ALA A 25 12.13 -4.99 -7.35
N ALA A 26 11.25 -4.48 -6.49
CA ALA A 26 9.80 -4.54 -6.69
C ALA A 26 9.36 -3.48 -7.70
N LEU A 27 8.57 -3.86 -8.70
CA LEU A 27 7.96 -2.96 -9.68
C LEU A 27 6.43 -3.04 -9.57
N LEU A 28 5.84 -1.91 -9.23
CA LEU A 28 4.40 -1.68 -9.15
C LEU A 28 3.99 -0.81 -10.33
N GLU A 29 3.03 -1.26 -11.12
CA GLU A 29 2.56 -0.58 -12.31
C GLU A 29 1.04 -0.53 -12.33
N THR A 30 0.47 0.66 -12.50
CA THR A 30 -0.97 0.83 -12.66
C THR A 30 -1.39 0.34 -14.05
N LYS A 31 -2.35 -0.59 -14.10
CA LYS A 31 -2.77 -1.25 -15.33
C LYS A 31 -4.26 -1.15 -15.57
N LEU A 32 -4.66 -1.24 -16.84
CA LEU A 32 -6.05 -1.53 -17.20
C LEU A 32 -6.42 -2.95 -16.77
N THR A 33 -7.63 -3.13 -16.27
CA THR A 33 -8.19 -4.44 -15.92
C THR A 33 -8.82 -5.17 -17.12
N GLY A 34 -8.85 -4.52 -18.28
CA GLY A 34 -9.56 -4.96 -19.47
C GLY A 34 -11.09 -4.91 -19.32
N SER A 35 -11.77 -5.41 -20.35
CA SER A 35 -13.23 -5.40 -20.48
C SER A 35 -13.97 -6.01 -19.27
N PHE A 36 -13.40 -7.06 -18.68
CA PHE A 36 -13.99 -7.70 -17.50
C PHE A 36 -13.99 -6.78 -16.28
N GLY A 37 -12.89 -6.11 -15.94
CA GLY A 37 -12.88 -5.20 -14.79
C GLY A 37 -13.74 -3.95 -15.04
N ALA A 38 -13.78 -3.44 -16.28
CA ALA A 38 -14.67 -2.35 -16.67
C ALA A 38 -16.16 -2.70 -16.46
N LEU A 39 -16.57 -3.93 -16.77
CA LEU A 39 -17.94 -4.41 -16.51
C LEU A 39 -18.32 -4.33 -15.02
N PHE A 40 -17.35 -4.50 -14.12
CA PHE A 40 -17.54 -4.38 -12.67
C PHE A 40 -17.18 -3.00 -12.10
N LYS A 41 -17.05 -1.97 -12.95
CA LYS A 41 -16.67 -0.59 -12.59
C LYS A 41 -15.31 -0.50 -11.86
N LYS A 42 -14.36 -1.31 -12.28
CA LYS A 42 -12.99 -1.39 -11.74
C LYS A 42 -12.02 -1.30 -12.91
N PRO A 43 -11.93 -0.15 -13.60
CA PRO A 43 -11.27 -0.06 -14.91
C PRO A 43 -9.74 -0.11 -14.85
N ILE A 44 -9.17 0.24 -13.70
CA ILE A 44 -7.73 0.20 -13.43
C ILE A 44 -7.44 -0.63 -12.17
N ALA A 45 -6.23 -1.14 -12.10
CA ALA A 45 -5.66 -1.78 -10.91
C ALA A 45 -4.28 -1.16 -10.67
N ALA A 46 -4.12 -0.43 -9.57
CA ALA A 46 -2.81 0.03 -9.13
C ALA A 46 -1.92 -1.16 -8.77
N GLY A 47 -0.64 -1.10 -9.15
CA GLY A 47 0.36 -2.00 -8.59
C GLY A 47 0.51 -1.69 -7.11
N ASN A 48 0.35 -2.71 -6.27
CA ASN A 48 0.50 -2.57 -4.83
C ASN A 48 1.31 -3.73 -4.22
N LEU A 49 1.94 -3.45 -3.09
CA LEU A 49 2.60 -4.46 -2.27
C LEU A 49 2.47 -4.05 -0.81
N PHE A 50 2.09 -4.99 0.05
CA PHE A 50 1.81 -4.70 1.44
C PHE A 50 2.08 -5.88 2.38
N ILE A 51 2.30 -5.58 3.66
CA ILE A 51 2.35 -6.57 4.74
C ILE A 51 0.94 -6.95 5.16
N GLY A 52 0.57 -8.22 5.01
CA GLY A 52 -0.73 -8.75 5.42
C GLY A 52 -1.19 -9.90 4.52
N SER A 53 -2.47 -9.92 4.15
CA SER A 53 -3.06 -10.93 3.26
C SER A 53 -4.08 -10.33 2.29
N PHE A 54 -4.39 -11.08 1.22
CA PHE A 54 -5.36 -10.67 0.21
C PHE A 54 -6.48 -11.69 0.12
N ASP A 55 -7.71 -11.28 0.47
CA ASP A 55 -8.91 -12.10 0.34
C ASP A 55 -9.51 -11.90 -1.05
N THR A 56 -9.53 -12.96 -1.86
CA THR A 56 -10.08 -12.91 -3.22
C THR A 56 -11.61 -12.85 -3.27
N GLY A 57 -12.31 -13.20 -2.18
CA GLY A 57 -13.77 -13.27 -2.12
C GLY A 57 -14.47 -11.95 -2.48
N PRO A 58 -14.14 -10.83 -1.79
CA PRO A 58 -14.83 -9.56 -2.01
C PRO A 58 -14.27 -8.73 -3.18
N VAL A 59 -13.26 -9.20 -3.94
CA VAL A 59 -12.58 -8.37 -4.97
C VAL A 59 -13.51 -7.77 -6.02
N LEU A 60 -14.66 -8.39 -6.31
CA LEU A 60 -15.64 -7.83 -7.26
C LEU A 60 -16.71 -6.96 -6.58
N THR A 61 -17.00 -7.17 -5.30
CA THR A 61 -18.07 -6.48 -4.57
C THR A 61 -17.56 -5.35 -3.70
N ASP A 62 -16.47 -5.60 -2.95
CA ASP A 62 -15.79 -4.67 -2.06
C ASP A 62 -14.25 -4.90 -2.08
N PRO A 63 -13.55 -4.35 -3.09
CA PRO A 63 -12.10 -4.48 -3.21
C PRO A 63 -11.31 -3.93 -2.03
N LEU A 64 -11.83 -2.91 -1.35
CA LEU A 64 -11.16 -2.32 -0.20
C LEU A 64 -11.12 -3.31 0.96
N ALA A 65 -12.17 -4.12 1.14
CA ALA A 65 -12.19 -5.22 2.09
C ALA A 65 -11.25 -6.39 1.72
N ALA A 66 -10.85 -6.54 0.46
CA ALA A 66 -9.95 -7.62 0.02
C ALA A 66 -8.53 -7.47 0.53
N THR A 67 -8.09 -6.23 0.79
CA THR A 67 -6.74 -5.95 1.30
C THR A 67 -6.73 -5.97 2.81
N HIS A 68 -6.13 -7.00 3.41
CA HIS A 68 -5.97 -7.12 4.86
C HIS A 68 -4.58 -6.65 5.24
N PHE A 69 -4.49 -5.51 5.92
CA PHE A 69 -3.24 -4.87 6.28
C PHE A 69 -2.84 -5.16 7.72
N GLY A 70 -1.58 -5.58 7.87
CA GLY A 70 -0.90 -5.67 9.15
C GLY A 70 -0.63 -7.09 9.61
N LEU A 71 0.55 -7.28 10.22
CA LEU A 71 0.93 -8.47 10.95
C LEU A 71 1.49 -8.06 12.34
N PRO A 72 1.42 -8.96 13.35
CA PRO A 72 1.93 -8.67 14.69
C PRO A 72 3.39 -8.20 14.67
N PHE A 73 3.71 -7.19 15.47
CA PHE A 73 5.03 -6.55 15.51
C PHE A 73 5.45 -6.25 16.94
N ASN A 74 6.64 -6.72 17.34
CA ASN A 74 7.11 -6.68 18.73
C ASN A 74 8.18 -5.62 19.01
N GLN A 75 8.30 -4.60 18.15
CA GLN A 75 9.23 -3.51 18.34
C GLN A 75 8.53 -2.17 18.14
N ILE A 76 9.08 -1.10 18.72
CA ILE A 76 8.54 0.25 18.54
C ILE A 76 9.21 0.86 17.29
N PRO A 77 8.47 1.07 16.18
CA PRO A 77 9.05 1.64 14.97
C PRO A 77 9.39 3.12 15.12
N VAL A 78 10.44 3.56 14.46
CA VAL A 78 10.95 4.94 14.49
C VAL A 78 10.87 5.57 13.11
N ALA A 79 11.29 4.83 12.09
CA ALA A 79 11.23 5.30 10.71
C ALA A 79 11.01 4.14 9.74
N LEU A 80 10.38 4.44 8.61
CA LEU A 80 10.38 3.62 7.40
C LEU A 80 11.40 4.22 6.43
N GLU A 81 12.40 3.44 6.04
CA GLU A 81 13.48 3.85 5.13
C GLU A 81 13.50 2.95 3.89
N GLY A 82 14.07 3.47 2.80
CA GLY A 82 14.28 2.71 1.57
C GLY A 82 14.65 3.61 0.40
N TYR A 83 14.61 3.03 -0.79
CA TYR A 83 14.85 3.73 -2.04
C TYR A 83 13.67 3.51 -2.98
N TYR A 84 13.32 4.55 -3.73
CA TYR A 84 12.26 4.48 -4.73
C TYR A 84 12.59 5.27 -5.99
N LYS A 85 11.96 4.88 -7.08
CA LYS A 85 11.93 5.60 -8.35
C LYS A 85 10.49 5.62 -8.84
N TYR A 86 9.99 6.80 -9.18
CA TYR A 86 8.59 6.96 -9.60
C TYR A 86 8.48 7.72 -10.91
N THR A 87 7.73 7.13 -11.85
CA THR A 87 7.38 7.75 -13.13
C THR A 87 5.87 7.67 -13.30
N PRO A 88 5.14 8.80 -13.27
CA PRO A 88 3.69 8.79 -13.47
C PRO A 88 3.34 8.45 -14.92
N GLY A 89 2.18 7.81 -15.11
CA GLY A 89 1.57 7.66 -16.42
C GLY A 89 1.11 9.00 -16.99
N ALA A 90 0.89 9.04 -18.30
CA ALA A 90 0.65 10.30 -19.01
C ALA A 90 -0.68 10.99 -18.65
N THR A 91 -1.75 10.21 -18.46
CA THR A 91 -3.10 10.75 -18.25
C THR A 91 -3.75 10.08 -17.04
N VAL A 92 -4.10 10.88 -16.04
CA VAL A 92 -4.94 10.42 -14.93
C VAL A 92 -6.38 10.30 -15.41
N THR A 93 -7.02 9.19 -15.09
CA THR A 93 -8.45 8.99 -15.31
C THR A 93 -9.18 8.70 -14.01
N ASP A 94 -10.47 9.02 -13.97
CA ASP A 94 -11.37 8.60 -12.91
C ASP A 94 -11.90 7.16 -13.10
N LYS A 95 -12.80 6.74 -12.21
CA LYS A 95 -13.46 5.42 -12.24
C LYS A 95 -14.31 5.14 -13.50
N ASP A 96 -14.63 6.19 -14.27
CA ASP A 96 -15.38 6.10 -15.52
C ASP A 96 -14.46 6.25 -16.74
N LEU A 97 -13.13 6.18 -16.53
CA LEU A 97 -12.08 6.38 -17.53
C LEU A 97 -12.08 7.78 -18.18
N LYS A 98 -12.63 8.78 -17.49
CA LYS A 98 -12.59 10.18 -17.96
C LYS A 98 -11.30 10.85 -17.48
N PRO A 99 -10.62 11.64 -18.35
CA PRO A 99 -9.44 12.38 -17.94
C PRO A 99 -9.70 13.32 -16.77
N VAL A 100 -8.75 13.41 -15.84
CA VAL A 100 -8.75 14.35 -14.72
C VAL A 100 -7.48 15.20 -14.82
N ASP A 101 -7.62 16.52 -14.66
CA ASP A 101 -6.50 17.47 -14.78
C ASP A 101 -5.65 17.53 -13.49
N ILE A 102 -5.02 16.39 -13.17
CA ILE A 102 -4.03 16.24 -12.10
C ILE A 102 -2.89 15.34 -12.58
N LYS A 103 -1.76 15.40 -11.89
CA LYS A 103 -0.67 14.42 -12.07
C LYS A 103 -0.87 13.24 -11.11
N ASP A 104 -0.59 12.03 -11.58
CA ASP A 104 -0.58 10.87 -10.71
C ASP A 104 0.60 10.96 -9.72
N SER A 105 0.45 10.31 -8.58
CA SER A 105 1.48 10.21 -7.55
C SER A 105 1.47 8.81 -6.96
N CYS A 106 2.64 8.28 -6.61
CA CYS A 106 2.72 7.06 -5.81
C CYS A 106 2.32 7.31 -4.35
N ASP A 107 2.18 6.22 -3.60
CA ASP A 107 2.07 6.28 -2.15
C ASP A 107 2.98 5.23 -1.51
N ILE A 108 3.69 5.63 -0.46
CA ILE A 108 4.54 4.76 0.35
C ILE A 108 4.28 5.14 1.80
N TYR A 109 3.78 4.18 2.58
CA TYR A 109 3.51 4.41 3.99
C TYR A 109 3.62 3.15 4.84
N ALA A 110 3.76 3.37 6.14
CA ALA A 110 3.61 2.35 7.16
C ALA A 110 2.70 2.84 8.27
N VAL A 111 1.95 1.89 8.84
CA VAL A 111 0.98 2.13 9.92
C VAL A 111 1.30 1.19 11.06
N PHE A 112 1.40 1.76 12.26
CA PHE A 112 1.55 1.03 13.50
C PHE A 112 0.28 1.21 14.33
N TYR A 113 -0.36 0.10 14.70
CA TYR A 113 -1.68 0.13 15.33
C TYR A 113 -1.81 -0.94 16.42
N ASN A 114 -2.65 -0.65 17.42
CA ASN A 114 -2.98 -1.56 18.51
C ASN A 114 -4.00 -2.60 18.02
N ARG A 115 -3.51 -3.75 17.54
CA ARG A 115 -4.38 -4.83 17.03
C ARG A 115 -5.29 -5.42 18.10
N LYS A 116 -4.89 -5.38 19.38
CA LYS A 116 -5.73 -5.83 20.49
C LYS A 116 -6.94 -4.91 20.66
N GLN A 117 -6.72 -3.60 20.70
CA GLN A 117 -7.77 -2.59 20.74
C GLN A 117 -8.71 -2.72 19.54
N LEU A 118 -8.16 -2.93 18.34
CA LEU A 118 -8.96 -3.16 17.14
C LEU A 118 -9.90 -4.37 17.32
N MET A 119 -9.38 -5.51 17.77
CA MET A 119 -10.18 -6.71 18.02
C MET A 119 -11.20 -6.52 19.14
N ASP A 120 -10.84 -5.79 20.20
CA ASP A 120 -11.73 -5.56 21.35
C ASP A 120 -12.82 -4.51 21.07
N SER A 121 -12.68 -3.72 20.00
CA SER A 121 -13.72 -2.79 19.53
C SER A 121 -14.91 -3.50 18.86
N GLU A 122 -14.75 -4.78 18.49
CA GLU A 122 -15.82 -5.60 17.93
C GLU A 122 -16.41 -6.52 19.01
N PRO A 123 -17.67 -6.30 19.44
CA PRO A 123 -18.31 -7.09 20.48
C PRO A 123 -18.62 -8.53 20.06
N ASP A 124 -18.83 -8.81 18.77
CA ASP A 124 -19.08 -10.16 18.27
C ASP A 124 -17.75 -10.92 18.06
N PRO A 125 -17.46 -11.97 18.85
CA PRO A 125 -16.21 -12.73 18.74
C PRO A 125 -15.95 -13.30 17.34
N LYS A 126 -17.01 -13.55 16.54
CA LYS A 126 -16.90 -14.10 15.18
C LYS A 126 -16.51 -13.05 14.14
N LYS A 127 -16.64 -11.76 14.47
CA LYS A 127 -16.34 -10.63 13.58
C LYS A 127 -15.02 -9.94 13.92
N LYS A 128 -14.37 -10.32 15.03
CA LYS A 128 -13.09 -9.75 15.44
C LYS A 128 -12.05 -9.91 14.34
N LYS A 129 -11.47 -8.79 13.92
CA LYS A 129 -10.40 -8.74 12.93
C LYS A 129 -9.18 -8.11 13.58
N SER A 130 -8.01 -8.67 13.27
CA SER A 130 -6.73 -8.15 13.77
C SER A 130 -5.95 -7.36 12.72
N PHE A 131 -6.58 -7.12 11.58
CA PHE A 131 -6.04 -6.40 10.43
C PHE A 131 -6.95 -5.22 10.09
N LEU A 132 -6.36 -4.17 9.56
CA LEU A 132 -7.06 -3.06 8.94
C LEU A 132 -7.35 -3.41 7.46
N THR A 133 -8.19 -2.63 6.80
CA THR A 133 -8.49 -2.79 5.37
C THR A 133 -8.36 -1.49 4.61
N GLY A 134 -8.56 -1.52 3.29
CA GLY A 134 -8.57 -0.31 2.45
C GLY A 134 -9.56 0.76 2.93
N HIS A 135 -10.58 0.37 3.71
CA HIS A 135 -11.56 1.29 4.27
C HIS A 135 -11.02 2.15 5.43
N ASN A 136 -10.09 1.62 6.23
CA ASN A 136 -9.73 2.21 7.52
C ASN A 136 -8.23 2.24 7.85
N ILE A 137 -7.35 1.77 6.97
CA ILE A 137 -5.90 1.69 7.20
C ILE A 137 -5.25 3.02 7.59
N LEU A 138 -5.84 4.18 7.26
CA LEU A 138 -5.32 5.50 7.62
C LEU A 138 -6.19 6.28 8.62
N THR A 139 -7.32 5.71 9.04
CA THR A 139 -8.36 6.45 9.79
C THR A 139 -8.86 5.71 11.03
N ASP A 140 -8.55 4.42 11.19
CA ASP A 140 -9.00 3.63 12.33
C ASP A 140 -8.43 4.16 13.66
N ARG A 141 -9.24 4.09 14.72
CA ARG A 141 -8.89 4.61 16.05
C ARG A 141 -7.80 3.81 16.76
N SER A 142 -7.53 2.57 16.32
CA SER A 142 -6.44 1.75 16.84
C SER A 142 -5.06 2.20 16.35
N ILE A 143 -5.00 3.06 15.34
CA ILE A 143 -3.74 3.58 14.79
C ILE A 143 -3.08 4.51 15.80
N VAL A 144 -1.82 4.22 16.12
CA VAL A 144 -1.02 5.01 17.07
C VAL A 144 0.11 5.78 16.40
N ALA A 145 0.55 5.36 15.20
CA ALA A 145 1.54 6.09 14.42
C ALA A 145 1.48 5.79 12.92
N ILE A 146 1.81 6.79 12.11
CA ILE A 146 1.93 6.67 10.66
C ILE A 146 3.26 7.29 10.19
N ALA A 147 3.98 6.56 9.32
CA ALA A 147 5.07 7.10 8.52
C ALA A 147 4.60 7.11 7.05
N ARG A 148 4.60 8.25 6.37
CA ARG A 148 4.07 8.35 4.99
C ARG A 148 4.87 9.36 4.18
N LEU A 149 5.10 9.04 2.92
CA LEU A 149 5.70 9.95 1.95
C LEU A 149 4.78 11.15 1.73
N ASP A 150 5.27 12.36 2.02
CA ASP A 150 4.46 13.57 1.90
C ASP A 150 4.24 13.95 0.42
N ASP A 151 5.27 13.81 -0.42
CA ASP A 151 5.21 14.04 -1.87
C ASP A 151 5.56 12.76 -2.67
N GLY A 152 4.55 12.18 -3.31
CA GLY A 152 4.68 11.02 -4.19
C GLY A 152 4.80 11.37 -5.67
N SER A 153 5.14 12.61 -6.02
CA SER A 153 5.35 13.04 -7.40
C SER A 153 6.56 12.37 -8.05
N ALA A 154 6.74 12.61 -9.36
CA ALA A 154 7.82 12.03 -10.14
C ALA A 154 9.18 12.28 -9.48
N THR A 155 10.01 11.23 -9.35
CA THR A 155 11.38 11.38 -8.86
C THR A 155 12.21 12.18 -9.87
N ALA A 156 13.14 13.00 -9.38
CA ALA A 156 14.02 13.77 -10.25
C ALA A 156 15.04 12.87 -10.95
N GLY A 157 15.15 12.98 -12.28
CA GLY A 157 16.05 12.18 -13.10
C GLY A 157 15.67 10.69 -13.15
N ASP A 158 16.62 9.86 -13.56
CA ASP A 158 16.39 8.43 -13.81
C ASP A 158 16.86 7.52 -12.66
N GLY A 159 17.34 8.10 -11.56
CA GLY A 159 17.93 7.39 -10.43
C GLY A 159 16.93 7.09 -9.30
N PHE A 160 17.36 6.23 -8.37
CA PHE A 160 16.65 5.99 -7.12
C PHE A 160 16.86 7.16 -6.14
N VAL A 161 15.78 7.54 -5.46
CA VAL A 161 15.77 8.54 -4.39
C VAL A 161 15.64 7.81 -3.06
N LYS A 162 16.48 8.17 -2.09
CA LYS A 162 16.36 7.67 -0.71
C LYS A 162 15.21 8.37 0.00
N PHE A 163 14.40 7.63 0.74
CA PHE A 163 13.46 8.21 1.72
C PHE A 163 13.76 7.74 3.14
N VAL A 164 13.44 8.60 4.09
CA VAL A 164 13.43 8.33 5.53
C VAL A 164 12.18 8.97 6.10
N LEU A 165 11.18 8.16 6.41
CA LEU A 165 9.85 8.59 6.84
C LEU A 165 9.70 8.34 8.34
N PRO A 166 9.74 9.38 9.20
CA PRO A 166 9.56 9.19 10.63
C PRO A 166 8.12 8.79 10.95
N PHE A 167 7.95 7.87 11.91
CA PHE A 167 6.63 7.56 12.45
C PHE A 167 6.12 8.72 13.31
N LYS A 168 5.04 9.35 12.87
CA LYS A 168 4.34 10.42 13.60
C LYS A 168 3.34 9.78 14.56
N TYR A 169 3.70 9.72 15.84
CA TYR A 169 2.86 9.14 16.90
C TYR A 169 1.76 10.10 17.34
N THR A 170 0.53 9.59 17.46
CA THR A 170 -0.66 10.33 17.92
C THR A 170 -1.13 9.88 19.30
N ALA A 171 -0.59 8.76 19.81
CA ALA A 171 -0.92 8.19 21.11
C ALA A 171 0.33 7.58 21.77
N PRO A 172 0.38 7.51 23.12
CA PRO A 172 1.43 6.78 23.81
C PRO A 172 1.35 5.28 23.50
N VAL A 173 2.50 4.61 23.54
CA VAL A 173 2.63 3.18 23.28
C VAL A 173 3.22 2.48 24.50
N ASP A 174 2.54 1.43 24.95
CA ASP A 174 3.03 0.56 26.02
C ASP A 174 4.02 -0.45 25.45
N ALA A 175 5.29 -0.35 25.85
CA ALA A 175 6.37 -1.22 25.41
C ALA A 175 6.15 -2.70 25.79
N ALA A 176 5.49 -2.98 26.93
CA ALA A 176 5.18 -4.33 27.34
C ALA A 176 4.12 -4.95 26.43
N ALA A 177 3.06 -4.18 26.11
CA ALA A 177 2.03 -4.59 25.15
C ALA A 177 2.60 -4.81 23.74
N VAL A 178 3.53 -3.97 23.29
CA VAL A 178 4.27 -4.18 22.03
C VAL A 178 5.04 -5.49 22.07
N THR A 179 5.83 -5.74 23.12
CA THR A 179 6.59 -6.99 23.30
C THR A 179 5.67 -8.22 23.28
N ASN A 180 4.46 -8.09 23.83
CA ASN A 180 3.42 -9.12 23.86
C ASN A 180 2.63 -9.27 22.55
N LEU A 181 3.02 -8.60 21.46
CA LEU A 181 2.35 -8.66 20.15
C LEU A 181 0.90 -8.15 20.15
N ASP A 182 0.58 -7.20 21.04
CA ASP A 182 -0.71 -6.50 21.03
C ASP A 182 -0.79 -5.40 19.96
N TYR A 183 0.32 -5.16 19.25
CA TYR A 183 0.42 -4.22 18.14
C TYR A 183 0.77 -4.94 16.84
N SER A 184 0.36 -4.34 15.72
CA SER A 184 0.70 -4.76 14.37
C SER A 184 1.34 -3.62 13.60
N ILE A 185 2.13 -3.99 12.59
CA ILE A 185 2.66 -3.05 11.59
C ILE A 185 2.17 -3.46 10.19
N ALA A 186 1.80 -2.46 9.39
CA ALA A 186 1.60 -2.59 7.95
C ALA A 186 2.58 -1.69 7.22
N ILE A 187 3.14 -2.16 6.11
CA ILE A 187 3.80 -1.33 5.10
C ILE A 187 2.93 -1.46 3.85
N VAL A 188 2.65 -0.35 3.17
CA VAL A 188 1.85 -0.32 1.95
C VAL A 188 2.52 0.59 0.93
N MET A 189 2.61 0.09 -0.30
CA MET A 189 3.13 0.83 -1.44
C MET A 189 2.15 0.71 -2.60
N SER A 190 1.94 1.81 -3.32
CA SER A 190 1.04 1.87 -4.48
C SER A 190 1.61 2.75 -5.58
N SER A 191 1.50 2.31 -6.83
CA SER A 191 1.87 3.08 -8.02
C SER A 191 0.91 4.24 -8.34
N SER A 192 -0.31 4.21 -7.80
CA SER A 192 -1.28 5.31 -7.85
C SER A 192 -1.94 5.48 -6.49
N LYS A 193 -1.75 6.65 -5.87
CA LYS A 193 -2.22 6.98 -4.52
C LYS A 193 -3.73 6.84 -4.34
N TYR A 194 -4.50 7.14 -5.38
CA TYR A 194 -5.97 7.05 -5.39
C TYR A 194 -6.48 5.86 -6.22
N GLY A 195 -5.61 4.89 -6.53
CA GLY A 195 -5.95 3.74 -7.36
C GLY A 195 -6.96 2.80 -6.69
N ASP A 196 -7.10 2.87 -5.37
CA ASP A 196 -8.12 2.22 -4.56
C ASP A 196 -9.55 2.75 -4.85
N ASN A 197 -9.64 4.00 -5.30
CA ASN A 197 -10.84 4.66 -5.81
C ASN A 197 -10.95 4.62 -7.34
N PHE A 198 -10.07 3.84 -7.99
CA PHE A 198 -9.92 3.76 -9.44
C PHE A 198 -9.56 5.09 -10.10
N ILE A 199 -8.84 5.94 -9.38
CA ILE A 199 -8.28 7.20 -9.91
C ILE A 199 -6.77 7.05 -10.02
N GLY A 200 -6.23 7.21 -11.23
CA GLY A 200 -4.79 7.07 -11.47
C GLY A 200 -4.47 7.06 -12.96
N ALA A 201 -3.19 7.00 -13.29
CA ALA A 201 -2.72 6.94 -14.66
C ALA A 201 -2.20 5.53 -15.01
N VAL A 202 -2.73 4.94 -16.07
CA VAL A 202 -2.21 3.69 -16.61
C VAL A 202 -0.76 3.89 -17.03
N GLY A 203 0.11 2.96 -16.62
CA GLY A 203 1.55 3.05 -16.85
C GLY A 203 2.32 3.83 -15.78
N SER A 204 1.66 4.37 -14.74
CA SER A 204 2.37 4.85 -13.54
C SER A 204 3.19 3.72 -12.94
N LYS A 205 4.49 3.93 -12.77
CA LYS A 205 5.45 2.93 -12.29
C LYS A 205 6.14 3.41 -11.02
N LEU A 206 6.00 2.63 -9.96
CA LEU A 206 6.77 2.76 -8.74
C LEU A 206 7.72 1.56 -8.62
N ILE A 207 9.03 1.84 -8.56
CA ILE A 207 10.04 0.84 -8.22
C ILE A 207 10.48 1.12 -6.79
N VAL A 208 10.52 0.09 -5.94
CA VAL A 208 10.95 0.20 -4.53
C VAL A 208 11.97 -0.87 -4.22
N ASP A 209 12.99 -0.48 -3.45
CA ASP A 209 14.10 -1.34 -3.06
C ASP A 209 14.63 -1.00 -1.66
N ASP A 210 15.36 -1.95 -1.07
CA ASP A 210 16.06 -1.81 0.23
C ASP A 210 15.19 -1.27 1.40
N LEU A 211 13.94 -1.72 1.49
CA LEU A 211 13.03 -1.31 2.57
C LEU A 211 13.50 -1.75 3.94
N LYS A 212 13.41 -0.83 4.91
CA LYS A 212 13.77 -1.08 6.30
C LYS A 212 12.83 -0.36 7.26
N ILE A 213 12.41 -1.06 8.31
CA ILE A 213 11.85 -0.43 9.50
C ILE A 213 12.97 -0.23 10.51
N VAL A 214 13.25 1.01 10.86
CA VAL A 214 14.14 1.35 11.98
C VAL A 214 13.32 1.29 13.26
N THR A 215 13.84 0.65 14.30
CA THR A 215 13.16 0.44 15.58
C THR A 215 13.98 1.00 16.73
N LYS A 216 13.33 1.31 17.86
CA LYS A 216 14.03 1.53 19.13
C LYS A 216 14.50 0.17 19.66
N LYS A 217 15.73 0.11 20.15
CA LYS A 217 16.24 -1.02 20.94
C LYS A 217 15.54 -1.06 22.30
#